data_AF-A0A8I0LA92-F1
#
_entry.id   AF-A0A8I0LA92-F1
#
_cell.length_a   1.000
_cell.length_b   1.000
_cell.length_c   1.000
_cell.angle_alpha   90.00
_cell.angle_beta   90.00
_cell.angle_gamma   90.00
#
_symmetry.space_group_name_H-M   'P 1'
#
loop_
_entity.id
_entity.type
_entity.pdbx_description
1 polymer ?
#
loop_
_entity_poly.entity_id
_entity_poly.type
_entity_poly.pdbx_seq_one_letter_code
_entity_poly.pdbx_strand_id
1 'polypeptide(L)'
;MGIVMKHKILLGFSVAAIGLLFSSAAFADIGTISFYGNNARRPADLVQGCNVPEDQVSGRNYQVVTVSDGLWDNGASCGRRYRMRCISTPVKHSCTASTIDVIVVGRCPNGRCTVGGRDVTMKIAFNRYSLLVQARTAPWANI
;
A
#
# COMPACT_ATOMS: atom_id res chain seq x y z
N MET A 1 -21.81 -52.46 -23.18
CA MET A 1 -21.77 -51.02 -22.81
C MET A 1 -20.79 -50.85 -21.64
N GLY A 2 -19.67 -50.14 -21.77
CA GLY A 2 -18.74 -50.00 -20.63
C GLY A 2 -17.57 -49.00 -20.77
N ILE A 3 -17.37 -48.41 -21.95
CA ILE A 3 -16.16 -47.59 -22.21
C ILE A 3 -16.45 -46.08 -22.07
N VAL A 4 -17.71 -45.65 -22.13
CA VAL A 4 -18.09 -44.23 -22.19
C VAL A 4 -18.14 -43.54 -20.79
N MET A 5 -18.17 -44.31 -19.70
CA MET A 5 -18.31 -43.76 -18.34
C MET A 5 -16.97 -43.25 -17.75
N LYS A 6 -15.81 -43.83 -18.15
CA LYS A 6 -14.49 -43.49 -17.58
C LYS A 6 -13.97 -42.11 -18.00
N HIS A 7 -14.25 -41.68 -19.23
CA HIS A 7 -13.78 -40.39 -19.77
C HIS A 7 -14.47 -39.17 -19.14
N LYS A 8 -15.78 -39.26 -18.85
CA LYS A 8 -16.53 -38.17 -18.22
C LYS A 8 -16.05 -37.88 -16.80
N ILE A 9 -15.64 -38.93 -16.08
CA ILE A 9 -15.13 -38.83 -14.71
C ILE A 9 -13.71 -38.22 -14.72
N LEU A 10 -12.85 -38.63 -15.65
CA LEU A 10 -11.48 -38.10 -15.77
C LEU A 10 -11.44 -36.62 -16.18
N LEU A 11 -12.34 -36.20 -17.08
CA LEU A 11 -12.50 -34.80 -17.51
C LEU A 11 -12.99 -33.89 -16.37
N GLY A 12 -13.90 -34.37 -15.51
CA GLY A 12 -14.39 -33.62 -14.36
C GLY A 12 -13.32 -33.37 -13.28
N PHE A 13 -12.44 -34.35 -13.04
CA PHE A 13 -11.32 -34.21 -12.09
C PHE A 13 -10.26 -33.21 -12.58
N SER A 14 -9.98 -33.18 -13.88
CA SER A 14 -8.99 -32.27 -14.47
C SER A 14 -9.43 -30.80 -14.39
N VAL A 15 -10.72 -30.52 -14.63
CA VAL A 15 -11.28 -29.15 -14.52
C VAL A 15 -11.31 -28.66 -13.07
N ALA A 16 -11.60 -29.54 -12.10
CA ALA A 16 -11.56 -29.21 -10.68
C ALA A 16 -10.14 -28.92 -10.17
N ALA A 17 -9.13 -29.66 -10.66
CA ALA A 17 -7.73 -29.47 -10.30
C ALA A 17 -7.17 -28.13 -10.81
N ILE A 18 -7.60 -27.67 -11.99
CA ILE A 18 -7.22 -26.36 -12.54
C ILE A 18 -7.85 -25.22 -11.73
N GLY A 19 -9.11 -25.36 -11.28
CA GLY A 19 -9.78 -24.37 -10.43
C GLY A 19 -9.12 -24.16 -9.06
N LEU A 20 -8.49 -25.19 -8.49
CA LEU A 20 -7.79 -25.11 -7.20
C LEU A 20 -6.44 -24.39 -7.28
N LEU A 21 -5.80 -24.35 -8.46
CA LEU A 21 -4.49 -23.72 -8.68
C LEU A 21 -4.54 -22.19 -8.78
N PHE A 22 -5.72 -21.58 -8.95
CA PHE A 22 -5.89 -20.11 -9.05
C PHE A 22 -6.10 -19.41 -7.70
N SER A 23 -6.06 -20.13 -6.58
CA SER A 23 -6.50 -19.62 -5.27
C SER A 23 -5.56 -18.60 -4.60
N SER A 24 -4.44 -18.23 -5.21
CA SER A 24 -3.47 -17.33 -4.58
C SER A 24 -2.74 -16.41 -5.58
N ALA A 25 -3.50 -15.67 -6.39
CA ALA A 25 -2.98 -14.47 -7.02
C ALA A 25 -2.88 -13.35 -5.97
N ALA A 26 -1.69 -13.11 -5.43
CA ALA A 26 -1.41 -11.92 -4.64
C ALA A 26 -1.13 -10.76 -5.61
N PHE A 27 -2.09 -9.85 -5.77
CA PHE A 27 -1.86 -8.60 -6.50
C PHE A 27 -1.05 -7.66 -5.62
N ALA A 28 0.08 -7.18 -6.14
CA ALA A 28 0.87 -6.13 -5.52
C ALA A 28 0.65 -4.85 -6.34
N ASP A 29 0.09 -3.83 -5.69
CA ASP A 29 -0.01 -2.50 -6.28
C ASP A 29 1.35 -1.81 -6.25
N ILE A 30 1.70 -1.12 -7.34
CA ILE A 30 2.89 -0.28 -7.38
C ILE A 30 2.48 1.16 -7.07
N GLY A 31 3.16 1.76 -6.11
CA GLY A 31 2.89 3.12 -5.68
C GLY A 31 4.16 3.97 -5.63
N THR A 32 3.95 5.25 -5.40
CA THR A 32 5.04 6.16 -5.00
C THR A 32 4.75 6.72 -3.62
N ILE A 33 5.79 6.83 -2.81
CA ILE A 33 5.70 7.38 -1.48
C ILE A 33 6.75 8.46 -1.26
N SER A 34 6.38 9.46 -0.49
CA SER A 34 7.28 10.48 0.03
C SER A 34 6.91 10.80 1.48
N PHE A 35 7.52 11.82 2.06
CA PHE A 35 7.25 12.28 3.40
C PHE A 35 6.69 13.70 3.43
N TYR A 36 6.00 14.04 4.50
CA TYR A 36 5.70 15.43 4.83
C TYR A 36 6.78 16.01 5.76
N GLY A 37 6.89 17.33 5.79
CA GLY A 37 7.97 18.06 6.48
C GLY A 37 7.92 18.05 8.01
N ASN A 38 7.10 17.19 8.63
CA ASN A 38 6.99 17.06 10.08
C ASN A 38 7.04 15.58 10.50
N ASN A 39 7.24 15.35 11.80
CA ASN A 39 7.29 14.01 12.41
C ASN A 39 6.01 13.65 13.16
N ALA A 40 4.94 14.43 12.96
CA ALA A 40 3.67 14.15 13.62
C ALA A 40 3.16 12.80 13.13
N ARG A 41 2.69 11.94 14.05
CA ARG A 41 2.10 10.65 13.67
C ARG A 41 0.84 10.84 12.83
N ARG A 42 0.05 11.89 13.13
CA ARG A 42 -1.24 12.19 12.49
C ARG A 42 -1.42 13.72 12.37
N PRO A 43 -0.73 14.37 11.42
CA PRO A 43 -0.81 15.82 11.24
C PRO A 43 -2.21 16.25 10.77
N ALA A 44 -2.88 17.11 11.54
CA ALA A 44 -4.27 17.52 11.30
C ALA A 44 -4.50 18.14 9.90
N ASP A 45 -3.49 18.84 9.38
CA ASP A 45 -3.46 19.44 8.05
C ASP A 45 -3.47 18.40 6.92
N LEU A 46 -3.02 17.17 7.16
CA LEU A 46 -2.89 16.12 6.11
C LEU A 46 -3.92 15.00 6.26
N VAL A 47 -4.73 15.02 7.32
CA VAL A 47 -5.63 13.93 7.73
C VAL A 47 -7.08 14.21 7.29
N GLN A 48 -7.26 15.00 6.23
CA GLN A 48 -8.57 15.45 5.79
C GLN A 48 -9.39 14.29 5.17
N GLY A 49 -10.71 14.31 5.33
CA GLY A 49 -11.62 13.44 4.58
C GLY A 49 -11.73 11.98 5.06
N CYS A 50 -11.13 11.62 6.20
CA CYS A 50 -11.26 10.28 6.78
C CYS A 50 -11.51 10.35 8.30
N ASN A 51 -12.50 9.58 8.78
CA ASN A 51 -12.80 9.44 10.21
C ASN A 51 -12.34 8.07 10.74
N VAL A 52 -11.01 7.82 10.71
CA VAL A 52 -10.43 6.57 11.19
C VAL A 52 -10.18 6.68 12.71
N PRO A 53 -10.81 5.83 13.53
CA PRO A 53 -10.72 5.93 14.98
C PRO A 53 -9.32 5.51 15.49
N GLU A 54 -8.92 6.08 16.63
CA GLU A 54 -7.55 5.95 17.15
C GLU A 54 -7.21 4.52 17.56
N ASP A 55 -8.19 3.73 17.99
CA ASP A 55 -8.04 2.30 18.30
C ASP A 55 -7.59 1.48 17.06
N GLN A 56 -8.06 1.82 15.87
CA GLN A 56 -7.59 1.19 14.62
C GLN A 56 -6.17 1.60 14.23
N VAL A 57 -5.76 2.82 14.58
CA VAL A 57 -4.42 3.35 14.31
C VAL A 57 -3.40 2.84 15.33
N SER A 58 -3.81 2.70 16.59
CA SER A 58 -2.96 2.32 17.72
C SER A 58 -3.00 0.83 18.04
N GLY A 59 -4.04 0.10 17.62
CA GLY A 59 -4.19 -1.34 17.87
C GLY A 59 -3.20 -2.25 17.16
N ARG A 60 -2.39 -1.72 16.22
CA ARG A 60 -1.30 -2.43 15.53
C ARG A 60 -0.13 -1.47 15.26
N ASN A 61 1.05 -2.01 14.99
CA ASN A 61 2.27 -1.25 14.63
C ASN A 61 2.19 -0.54 13.25
N TYR A 62 1.02 -0.04 12.87
CA TYR A 62 0.81 0.66 11.61
C TYR A 62 1.49 2.01 11.59
N GLN A 63 2.10 2.31 10.45
CA GLN A 63 2.46 3.68 10.13
C GLN A 63 1.28 4.37 9.45
N VAL A 64 1.17 5.66 9.70
CA VAL A 64 0.04 6.46 9.23
C VAL A 64 0.40 7.11 7.91
N VAL A 65 -0.46 6.95 6.90
CA VAL A 65 -0.28 7.56 5.59
C VAL A 65 -1.49 8.38 5.16
N THR A 66 -1.21 9.40 4.36
CA THR A 66 -2.20 10.24 3.69
C THR A 66 -2.03 10.06 2.19
N VAL A 67 -3.12 10.01 1.42
CA VAL A 67 -3.07 9.56 0.03
C VAL A 67 -3.63 10.59 -0.94
N SER A 68 -3.27 10.47 -2.22
CA SER A 68 -3.81 11.31 -3.29
C SER A 68 -5.22 10.89 -3.67
N ASP A 69 -5.94 11.71 -4.45
CA ASP A 69 -7.32 11.43 -4.88
C ASP A 69 -7.49 10.08 -5.56
N GLY A 70 -6.53 9.73 -6.42
CA GLY A 70 -6.59 8.47 -7.16
C GLY A 70 -6.62 7.25 -6.24
N LEU A 71 -5.98 7.31 -5.07
CA LEU A 71 -6.03 6.22 -4.09
C LEU A 71 -7.08 6.44 -3.00
N TRP A 72 -7.38 7.68 -2.63
CA TRP A 72 -8.38 8.00 -1.61
C TRP A 72 -9.78 7.50 -2.00
N ASP A 73 -10.11 7.60 -3.30
CA ASP A 73 -11.32 7.06 -3.90
C ASP A 73 -12.61 7.49 -3.16
N ASN A 74 -12.80 8.80 -3.02
CA ASN A 74 -13.95 9.39 -2.31
C ASN A 74 -14.16 8.87 -0.88
N GLY A 75 -13.08 8.48 -0.21
CA GLY A 75 -13.10 7.94 1.15
C GLY A 75 -13.24 6.43 1.23
N ALA A 76 -13.42 5.73 0.10
CA ALA A 76 -13.46 4.27 0.07
C ALA A 76 -12.15 3.65 0.58
N SER A 77 -11.04 4.39 0.55
CA SER A 77 -9.75 3.94 1.08
C SER A 77 -9.47 4.32 2.54
N CYS A 78 -10.35 5.05 3.22
CA CYS A 78 -10.15 5.36 4.63
C CYS A 78 -10.09 4.08 5.48
N GLY A 79 -9.05 3.96 6.31
CA GLY A 79 -8.82 2.78 7.15
C GLY A 79 -8.25 1.56 6.40
N ARG A 80 -8.08 1.63 5.07
CA ARG A 80 -7.41 0.57 4.31
C ARG A 80 -5.96 0.44 4.74
N ARG A 81 -5.48 -0.80 4.72
CA ARG A 81 -4.15 -1.17 5.17
C ARG A 81 -3.35 -1.72 4.01
N TYR A 82 -2.10 -1.31 3.94
CA TYR A 82 -1.15 -1.78 2.94
C TYR A 82 0.09 -2.33 3.62
N ARG A 83 0.69 -3.33 2.99
CA ARG A 83 2.02 -3.81 3.31
C ARG A 83 2.94 -3.39 2.18
N MET A 84 3.96 -2.60 2.48
CA MET A 84 4.80 -2.00 1.45
C MET A 84 6.29 -2.11 1.79
N ARG A 85 7.11 -2.16 0.75
CA ARG A 85 8.58 -2.19 0.82
C ARG A 85 9.15 -1.26 -0.24
N CYS A 86 10.34 -0.73 -0.04
CA CYS A 86 10.99 0.10 -1.05
C CYS A 86 11.46 -0.78 -2.23
N ILE A 87 11.06 -0.42 -3.45
CA ILE A 87 11.50 -1.06 -4.69
C ILE A 87 12.70 -0.32 -5.26
N SER A 88 12.59 1.00 -5.38
CA SER A 88 13.66 1.85 -5.90
C SER A 88 13.49 3.31 -5.48
N THR A 89 14.58 4.07 -5.57
CA THR A 89 14.58 5.52 -5.31
C THR A 89 15.49 6.21 -6.34
N PRO A 90 15.41 7.55 -6.51
CA PRO A 90 16.37 8.33 -7.30
C PRO A 90 17.84 8.11 -6.92
N VAL A 91 18.10 7.82 -5.64
CA VAL A 91 19.45 7.61 -5.12
C VAL A 91 19.70 6.11 -4.99
N LYS A 92 20.80 5.65 -5.60
CA LYS A 92 21.16 4.23 -5.60
C LYS A 92 21.38 3.74 -4.16
N HIS A 93 21.05 2.46 -3.94
CA HIS A 93 21.26 1.75 -2.67
C HIS A 93 20.66 2.42 -1.42
N SER A 94 19.61 3.25 -1.60
CA SER A 94 18.95 3.96 -0.51
C SER A 94 17.73 3.24 0.07
N CYS A 95 17.17 2.24 -0.61
CA CYS A 95 16.13 1.41 -0.02
C CYS A 95 16.69 0.60 1.16
N THR A 96 15.91 0.48 2.22
CA THR A 96 16.17 -0.51 3.27
C THR A 96 15.59 -1.87 2.87
N ALA A 97 15.94 -2.93 3.61
CA ALA A 97 15.36 -4.27 3.42
C ALA A 97 14.01 -4.45 4.15
N SER A 98 13.49 -3.41 4.80
CA SER A 98 12.31 -3.50 5.66
C SER A 98 11.02 -3.49 4.86
N THR A 99 10.02 -4.18 5.41
CA THR A 99 8.62 -4.08 5.00
C THR A 99 7.84 -3.47 6.15
N ILE A 100 6.96 -2.51 5.84
CA ILE A 100 6.11 -1.85 6.85
C ILE A 100 4.64 -2.02 6.51
N ASP A 101 3.83 -2.13 7.56
CA ASP A 101 2.39 -2.06 7.45
C ASP A 101 1.93 -0.61 7.67
N VAL A 102 1.06 -0.11 6.81
CA VAL A 102 0.50 1.24 6.89
C VAL A 102 -1.02 1.26 6.85
N ILE A 103 -1.59 2.34 7.38
CA ILE A 103 -3.02 2.60 7.37
C ILE A 103 -3.30 3.99 6.78
N VAL A 104 -4.25 4.04 5.84
CA VAL A 104 -4.73 5.29 5.24
C VAL A 104 -5.63 6.01 6.24
N VAL A 105 -5.22 7.20 6.65
CA VAL A 105 -5.98 7.99 7.64
C VAL A 105 -6.54 9.29 7.09
N GLY A 106 -6.25 9.61 5.83
CA GLY A 106 -6.62 10.89 5.26
C GLY A 106 -6.19 11.06 3.82
N ARG A 107 -6.69 12.14 3.25
CA ARG A 107 -6.45 12.65 1.91
C ARG A 107 -5.47 13.82 2.00
N CYS A 108 -4.49 13.87 1.10
CA CYS A 108 -3.61 15.02 0.98
C CYS A 108 -4.40 16.31 0.67
N PRO A 109 -3.93 17.50 1.13
CA PRO A 109 -4.55 18.78 0.81
C PRO A 109 -4.75 18.95 -0.70
N ASN A 110 -5.91 19.45 -1.11
CA ASN A 110 -6.29 19.62 -2.52
C ASN A 110 -6.26 18.31 -3.35
N GLY A 111 -6.22 17.14 -2.72
CA GLY A 111 -6.21 15.84 -3.39
C GLY A 111 -4.87 15.41 -3.99
N ARG A 112 -3.83 16.23 -3.83
CA ARG A 112 -2.51 15.98 -4.43
C ARG A 112 -1.46 15.87 -3.36
N CYS A 113 -0.77 14.74 -3.33
CA CYS A 113 0.38 14.55 -2.47
C CYS A 113 1.64 15.02 -3.19
N THR A 114 2.02 16.28 -3.03
CA THR A 114 3.20 16.84 -3.71
C THR A 114 4.39 17.00 -2.75
N VAL A 115 5.60 16.68 -3.22
CA VAL A 115 6.89 16.94 -2.53
C VAL A 115 7.92 17.39 -3.56
N GLY A 116 8.51 18.57 -3.37
CA GLY A 116 9.52 19.11 -4.28
C GLY A 116 9.03 19.23 -5.73
N GLY A 117 7.75 19.55 -5.94
CA GLY A 117 7.13 19.66 -7.26
C GLY A 117 6.74 18.33 -7.92
N ARG A 118 6.96 17.18 -7.26
CA ARG A 118 6.56 15.86 -7.74
C ARG A 118 5.33 15.36 -6.99
N ASP A 119 4.36 14.82 -7.74
CA ASP A 119 3.22 14.12 -7.16
C ASP A 119 3.57 12.66 -6.84
N VAL A 120 3.09 12.20 -5.69
CA VAL A 120 3.21 10.82 -5.22
C VAL A 120 1.85 10.25 -4.82
N THR A 121 1.77 8.93 -4.67
CA THR A 121 0.54 8.25 -4.27
C THR A 121 0.26 8.44 -2.77
N MET A 122 1.29 8.39 -1.93
CA MET A 122 1.17 8.46 -0.47
C MET A 122 2.22 9.37 0.18
N LYS A 123 1.89 9.98 1.32
CA LYS A 123 2.83 10.65 2.21
C LYS A 123 2.79 10.06 3.62
N ILE A 124 3.96 9.95 4.23
CA ILE A 124 4.18 9.42 5.59
C ILE A 124 5.01 10.40 6.42
N ALA A 125 5.05 10.25 7.74
CA ALA A 125 5.93 11.04 8.60
C ALA A 125 7.40 10.82 8.24
N PHE A 126 8.21 11.88 8.30
CA PHE A 126 9.62 11.83 7.91
C PHE A 126 10.42 10.75 8.68
N ASN A 127 10.25 10.69 10.01
CA ASN A 127 10.86 9.66 10.85
C ASN A 127 10.33 8.23 10.63
N ARG A 128 9.24 8.06 9.87
CA ARG A 128 8.70 6.74 9.48
C ARG A 128 9.10 6.38 8.05
N TYR A 129 9.28 7.36 7.19
CA TYR A 129 9.88 7.17 5.86
C TYR A 129 11.27 6.52 5.96
N SER A 130 12.01 6.81 7.03
CA SER A 130 13.31 6.19 7.31
C SER A 130 13.27 4.66 7.46
N LEU A 131 12.08 4.08 7.71
CA LEU A 131 11.89 2.64 7.74
C LEU A 131 11.95 2.02 6.35
N LEU A 132 11.67 2.79 5.28
CA LEU A 132 11.69 2.31 3.90
C LEU A 132 12.95 2.76 3.16
N VAL A 133 13.42 3.97 3.43
CA VAL A 133 14.54 4.61 2.73
C VAL A 133 15.52 5.14 3.76
N GLN A 134 16.82 4.91 3.58
CA GLN A 134 17.86 5.49 4.43
C GLN A 134 17.65 7.02 4.49
N ALA A 135 17.37 7.55 5.68
CA ALA A 135 16.79 8.88 5.83
C ALA A 135 17.65 9.97 5.15
N ARG A 136 16.98 10.97 4.53
CA ARG A 136 17.56 12.11 3.80
C ARG A 136 18.29 11.81 2.49
N THR A 137 18.45 10.55 2.08
CA THR A 137 19.15 10.28 0.82
C THR A 137 18.25 10.50 -0.39
N ALA A 138 16.96 10.13 -0.32
CA ALA A 138 16.03 10.26 -1.44
C ALA A 138 14.68 10.89 -1.02
N PRO A 139 14.15 11.88 -1.79
CA PRO A 139 12.90 12.56 -1.46
C PRO A 139 11.65 11.72 -1.73
N TRP A 140 11.74 10.65 -2.53
CA TRP A 140 10.62 9.75 -2.81
C TRP A 140 11.14 8.35 -3.16
N ALA A 141 10.25 7.36 -3.08
CA ALA A 141 10.51 5.98 -3.45
C ALA A 141 9.34 5.35 -4.20
N ASN A 142 9.65 4.38 -5.06
CA ASN A 142 8.66 3.42 -5.57
C ASN A 142 8.48 2.32 -4.52
N ILE A 143 7.23 1.95 -4.27
CA ILE A 143 6.83 0.92 -3.30
C ILE A 143 5.96 -0.16 -3.94
#